data_AF-A0A4Y9T4T4-F1
#
_entry.id   AF-A0A4Y9T4T4-F1
#
_cell.length_a   1.000
_cell.length_b   1.000
_cell.length_c   1.000
_cell.angle_alpha   90.00
_cell.angle_beta   90.00
_cell.angle_gamma   90.00
#
_symmetry.space_group_name_H-M   'P 1'
#
loop_
_entity.id
_entity.type
_entity.pdbx_description
1 polymer ?
#
loop_
_entity_poly.entity_id
_entity_poly.type
_entity_poly.pdbx_seq_one_letter_code
_entity_poly.pdbx_strand_id
1 'polypeptide(L)'
;AGVLQQLLQVQIDVQRYESREEAVRALKEGHADLLGTANGYEAQDPQLQMSSAYAVDQPVLVTQTDAPRITDPTLAGKRLAMLYHYLPEHSVQQFYPDANVQLYPSTLAAVGAVAFGQADAYLGDAISAHYLI
;
A
#
# COMPACT_ATOMS: atom_id res chain seq x y z
N ALA A 1 12.53 0.81 -14.77
CA ALA A 1 13.00 -0.23 -15.72
C ALA A 1 14.52 -0.18 -15.96
N GLY A 2 15.15 1.00 -16.07
CA GLY A 2 16.54 1.12 -16.54
C GLY A 2 17.60 0.21 -15.87
N VAL A 3 17.59 0.09 -14.53
CA VAL A 3 18.59 -0.71 -13.82
C VAL A 3 18.48 -2.21 -14.14
N LEU A 4 17.28 -2.78 -14.07
CA LEU A 4 17.07 -4.20 -14.40
C LEU A 4 17.36 -4.49 -15.88
N GLN A 5 16.93 -3.60 -16.77
CA GLN A 5 17.20 -3.72 -18.20
C GLN A 5 18.70 -3.78 -18.50
N GLN A 6 19.48 -2.90 -17.84
CA GLN A 6 20.92 -2.83 -17.99
C GLN A 6 21.63 -4.06 -17.41
N LEU A 7 21.23 -4.51 -16.22
CA LEU A 7 21.87 -5.65 -15.53
C LEU A 7 21.57 -6.99 -16.20
N LEU A 8 20.34 -7.19 -16.66
CA LEU A 8 19.89 -8.45 -17.26
C LEU A 8 20.09 -8.49 -18.78
N GLN A 9 20.38 -7.35 -19.41
CA GLN A 9 20.51 -7.20 -20.87
C GLN A 9 19.28 -7.70 -21.65
N VAL A 10 18.09 -7.57 -21.05
CA VAL A 10 16.79 -7.90 -21.67
C VAL A 10 16.06 -6.60 -22.04
N GLN A 11 15.07 -6.67 -22.91
CA GLN A 11 14.11 -5.57 -23.08
C GLN A 11 13.04 -5.65 -22.00
N ILE A 12 12.62 -4.52 -21.44
CA ILE A 12 11.51 -4.46 -20.48
C ILE A 12 10.33 -3.78 -21.16
N ASP A 13 9.24 -4.52 -21.31
CA ASP A 13 7.93 -3.97 -21.66
C ASP A 13 7.15 -3.64 -20.38
N VAL A 14 6.48 -2.49 -20.35
CA VAL A 14 5.73 -2.03 -19.18
C VAL A 14 4.26 -2.01 -19.51
N GLN A 15 3.52 -2.92 -18.86
CA GLN A 15 2.09 -3.06 -19.02
C GLN A 15 1.36 -2.51 -17.79
N ARG A 16 0.22 -1.87 -18.03
CA ARG A 16 -0.68 -1.36 -16.99
C ARG A 16 -1.95 -2.18 -16.98
N TYR A 17 -2.44 -2.45 -15.77
CA TYR A 17 -3.70 -3.13 -15.51
C TYR A 17 -4.65 -2.20 -14.76
N GLU A 18 -5.96 -2.43 -14.83
CA GLU A 18 -6.95 -1.53 -14.23
C GLU A 18 -6.98 -1.65 -12.70
N SER A 19 -6.61 -2.82 -12.18
CA SER A 19 -6.54 -3.10 -10.75
C SER A 19 -5.32 -3.91 -10.38
N ARG A 20 -5.01 -3.94 -9.08
CA ARG A 20 -3.92 -4.74 -8.56
C ARG A 20 -4.23 -6.24 -8.71
N GLU A 21 -5.48 -6.62 -8.50
CA GLU A 21 -5.97 -7.99 -8.69
C GLU A 21 -5.71 -8.48 -10.12
N GLU A 22 -5.97 -7.64 -11.12
CA GLU A 22 -5.69 -7.98 -12.52
C GLU A 22 -4.20 -8.13 -12.80
N ALA A 23 -3.36 -7.26 -12.25
CA ALA A 23 -1.90 -7.37 -12.40
C ALA A 23 -1.35 -8.65 -11.75
N VAL A 24 -1.86 -9.01 -10.57
CA VAL A 24 -1.50 -10.27 -9.89
C VAL A 24 -1.98 -11.48 -10.69
N ARG A 25 -3.19 -11.44 -11.24
CA ARG A 25 -3.71 -12.51 -12.11
C ARG A 25 -2.84 -12.68 -13.36
N ALA A 26 -2.48 -11.59 -14.02
CA ALA A 26 -1.60 -11.62 -15.19
C ALA A 26 -0.23 -12.23 -14.88
N LEU A 27 0.34 -11.93 -13.70
CA LEU A 27 1.59 -12.55 -13.24
C LEU A 27 1.42 -14.08 -13.07
N LYS A 28 0.35 -14.53 -12.42
CA LYS A 28 0.09 -15.96 -12.19
C LYS A 28 -0.20 -16.75 -13.46
N GLU A 29 -0.84 -16.12 -14.43
CA GLU A 29 -1.16 -16.72 -15.72
C GLU A 29 0.01 -16.70 -16.70
N GLY A 30 1.14 -16.05 -16.35
CA GLY A 30 2.30 -15.91 -17.23
C GLY A 30 2.14 -14.85 -18.31
N HIS A 31 1.14 -13.96 -18.19
CA HIS A 31 0.98 -12.78 -19.05
C HIS A 31 1.94 -11.64 -18.65
N ALA A 32 2.49 -11.67 -17.43
CA ALA A 32 3.53 -10.77 -16.96
C ALA A 32 4.61 -11.56 -16.20
N ASP A 33 5.87 -11.15 -16.31
CA ASP A 33 6.99 -11.82 -15.63
C ASP A 33 7.30 -11.23 -14.23
N LEU A 34 6.98 -9.95 -14.03
CA LEU A 34 7.30 -9.20 -12.82
C LEU A 34 6.16 -8.26 -12.44
N LEU A 35 5.86 -8.19 -11.15
CA LEU A 35 4.99 -7.17 -10.58
C LEU A 35 5.80 -6.15 -9.80
N GLY A 36 5.78 -4.91 -10.26
CA GLY A 36 6.40 -3.79 -9.57
C GLY A 36 5.69 -3.45 -8.26
N THR A 37 6.42 -2.80 -7.35
CA THR A 37 5.91 -2.27 -6.08
C THR A 37 5.13 -3.30 -5.24
N ALA A 38 5.52 -4.58 -5.30
CA ALA A 38 4.96 -5.63 -4.46
C ALA A 38 5.37 -5.44 -2.99
N ASN A 39 4.45 -5.67 -2.06
CA ASN A 39 4.62 -5.44 -0.62
C ASN A 39 3.97 -6.57 0.21
N GLY A 40 3.67 -6.28 1.48
CA GLY A 40 3.02 -7.23 2.39
C GLY A 40 1.68 -7.78 1.90
N TYR A 41 1.00 -7.08 0.98
CA TYR A 41 -0.24 -7.52 0.33
C TYR A 41 0.00 -8.76 -0.54
N GLU A 42 0.96 -8.71 -1.47
CA GLU A 42 1.28 -9.87 -2.32
C GLU A 42 2.01 -10.98 -1.57
N ALA A 43 2.77 -10.64 -0.52
CA ALA A 43 3.57 -11.61 0.23
C ALA A 43 2.74 -12.69 0.95
N GLN A 44 1.42 -12.51 1.08
CA GLN A 44 0.51 -13.53 1.61
C GLN A 44 0.15 -14.61 0.59
N ASP A 45 0.43 -14.41 -0.69
CA ASP A 45 0.07 -15.35 -1.74
C ASP A 45 1.15 -16.41 -1.94
N PRO A 46 0.88 -17.70 -1.64
CA PRO A 46 1.89 -18.76 -1.75
C PRO A 46 2.33 -19.06 -3.18
N GLN A 47 1.62 -18.54 -4.20
CA GLN A 47 2.00 -18.68 -5.61
C GLN A 47 2.99 -17.58 -6.06
N LEU A 48 3.25 -16.59 -5.21
CA LEU A 48 4.13 -15.47 -5.52
C LEU A 48 5.42 -15.58 -4.71
N GLN A 49 6.52 -15.17 -5.32
CA GLN A 49 7.82 -15.11 -4.67
C GLN A 49 8.34 -13.67 -4.69
N MET A 50 8.66 -13.14 -3.52
CA MET A 50 9.19 -11.79 -3.37
C MET A 50 10.66 -11.75 -3.81
N SER A 51 11.04 -10.69 -4.53
CA SER A 51 12.45 -10.37 -4.75
C SER A 51 13.10 -9.88 -3.47
N SER A 52 14.42 -9.71 -3.50
CA SER A 52 15.09 -8.85 -2.51
C SER A 52 14.48 -7.45 -2.55
N ALA A 53 14.30 -6.83 -1.39
CA ALA A 53 13.78 -5.48 -1.29
C ALA A 53 14.74 -4.49 -1.98
N TYR A 54 14.21 -3.66 -2.88
CA TYR A 54 14.94 -2.59 -3.56
C TYR A 54 14.57 -1.19 -3.05
N ALA A 55 13.51 -1.10 -2.24
CA ALA A 55 13.14 0.07 -1.47
C ALA A 55 12.58 -0.42 -0.12
N VAL A 56 13.03 0.18 0.98
CA VAL A 56 12.53 -0.18 2.31
C VAL A 56 11.34 0.71 2.63
N ASP A 57 10.19 0.07 2.74
CA ASP A 57 8.93 0.68 3.16
C ASP A 57 8.83 0.65 4.69
N GLN A 58 8.62 1.82 5.30
CA GLN A 58 8.28 1.94 6.71
C GLN A 58 6.82 2.40 6.82
N PRO A 59 5.94 1.60 7.45
CA PRO A 59 4.57 2.01 7.72
C PRO A 59 4.53 3.24 8.62
N VAL A 60 3.74 4.24 8.21
CA VAL A 60 3.53 5.48 8.95
C VAL A 60 2.03 5.74 9.16
N LEU A 61 1.73 6.42 10.27
CA LEU A 61 0.41 7.00 10.52
C LEU A 61 0.46 8.50 10.24
N VAL A 62 -0.38 8.95 9.32
CA VAL A 62 -0.52 10.37 8.96
C VAL A 62 -1.84 10.89 9.51
N THR A 63 -1.82 12.06 10.14
CA THR A 63 -3.00 12.73 10.71
C THR A 63 -3.02 14.18 10.23
N GLN A 64 -4.18 14.84 10.34
CA GLN A 64 -4.28 16.26 10.06
C GLN A 64 -3.51 17.08 11.11
N THR A 65 -2.74 18.09 10.67
CA THR A 65 -1.87 18.90 11.54
C THR A 65 -2.63 19.58 12.69
N ASP A 66 -3.85 20.04 12.42
CA ASP A 66 -4.70 20.75 13.40
C ASP A 66 -5.64 19.82 14.18
N ALA A 67 -5.61 18.52 13.91
CA ALA A 67 -6.44 17.57 14.64
C ALA A 67 -5.88 17.33 16.06
N PRO A 68 -6.76 17.01 17.04
CA PRO A 68 -6.30 16.55 18.34
C PRO A 68 -5.35 15.36 18.18
N ARG A 69 -4.22 15.40 18.89
CA ARG A 69 -3.27 14.29 18.87
C ARG A 69 -3.97 13.00 19.26
N ILE A 70 -3.79 11.98 18.42
CA ILE A 70 -4.19 10.62 18.76
C ILE A 70 -3.21 10.12 19.84
N THR A 71 -3.72 9.92 21.05
CA THR A 71 -2.93 9.42 22.19
C THR A 71 -3.08 7.93 22.41
N ASP A 72 -4.16 7.34 21.89
CA ASP A 72 -4.43 5.92 22.00
C ASP A 72 -3.77 5.18 20.84
N PRO A 73 -2.74 4.35 21.10
CA PRO A 73 -2.05 3.60 20.05
C PRO A 73 -2.93 2.53 19.41
N THR A 74 -4.05 2.13 20.02
CA THR A 74 -4.96 1.12 19.47
C THR A 74 -5.88 1.69 18.38
N LEU A 75 -5.94 3.02 18.25
CA LEU A 75 -6.85 3.72 17.35
C LEU A 75 -8.33 3.37 17.60
N ALA A 76 -8.69 3.04 18.85
CA ALA A 76 -10.05 2.69 19.21
C ALA A 76 -11.07 3.76 18.78
N GLY A 77 -12.09 3.34 18.02
CA GLY A 77 -13.14 4.18 17.47
C GLY A 77 -12.68 5.16 16.37
N LYS A 78 -11.42 5.10 15.92
CA LYS A 78 -10.88 5.96 14.84
C LYS A 78 -11.10 5.34 13.48
N ARG A 79 -11.34 6.18 12.48
CA ARG A 79 -11.40 5.83 11.06
C ARG A 79 -9.98 5.80 10.50
N LEU A 80 -9.49 4.61 10.17
CA LEU A 80 -8.15 4.38 9.64
C LEU A 80 -8.22 4.17 8.12
N ALA A 81 -7.85 5.19 7.35
CA ALA A 81 -7.77 5.11 5.90
C ALA A 81 -6.53 4.32 5.46
N MET A 82 -6.67 3.45 4.46
CA MET A 82 -5.57 2.71 3.87
C MET A 82 -5.81 2.47 2.38
N LEU A 83 -4.75 2.43 1.58
CA LEU A 83 -4.83 1.94 0.20
C LEU A 83 -5.16 0.44 0.21
N TYR A 84 -6.13 0.00 -0.61
CA TYR A 84 -6.62 -1.38 -0.56
C TYR A 84 -5.53 -2.47 -0.75
N HIS A 85 -4.47 -2.15 -1.50
CA HIS A 85 -3.34 -3.06 -1.77
C HIS A 85 -2.04 -2.63 -1.05
N TYR A 86 -2.15 -1.98 0.11
CA TYR A 86 -0.99 -1.67 0.94
C TYR A 86 -0.59 -2.84 1.85
N LEU A 87 -1.51 -3.24 2.72
CA LEU A 87 -1.36 -4.38 3.62
C LEU A 87 -2.63 -5.22 3.59
N PRO A 88 -2.54 -6.53 3.90
CA PRO A 88 -3.73 -7.36 4.02
C PRO A 88 -4.67 -6.79 5.09
N GLU A 89 -5.93 -6.52 4.72
CA GLU A 89 -6.91 -5.89 5.60
C GLU A 89 -7.06 -6.65 6.93
N HIS A 90 -7.14 -7.99 6.88
CA HIS A 90 -7.26 -8.82 8.06
C HIS A 90 -6.06 -8.67 9.03
N SER A 91 -4.85 -8.48 8.51
CA SER A 91 -3.65 -8.26 9.33
C SER A 91 -3.70 -6.91 10.03
N VAL A 92 -4.23 -5.89 9.35
CA VAL A 92 -4.43 -4.56 9.92
C VAL A 92 -5.53 -4.57 10.97
N GLN A 93 -6.65 -5.24 10.70
CA GLN A 93 -7.76 -5.42 11.65
C GLN A 93 -7.32 -6.22 12.88
N GLN A 94 -6.43 -7.20 12.74
CA GLN A 94 -5.87 -7.91 13.89
C GLN A 94 -4.98 -7.01 14.75
N PHE A 95 -4.24 -6.08 14.14
CA PHE A 95 -3.36 -5.14 14.86
C PHE A 95 -4.13 -3.97 15.48
N TYR A 96 -5.16 -3.47 14.79
CA TYR A 96 -6.05 -2.38 15.22
C TYR A 96 -7.51 -2.87 15.31
N PRO A 97 -7.83 -3.77 16.26
CA PRO A 97 -9.14 -4.41 16.34
C PRO A 97 -10.30 -3.45 16.62
N ASP A 98 -10.00 -2.33 17.28
CA ASP A 98 -11.00 -1.33 17.67
C ASP A 98 -11.07 -0.16 16.68
N ALA A 99 -10.26 -0.17 15.63
CA ALA A 99 -10.28 0.85 14.58
C ALA A 99 -11.25 0.48 13.45
N ASN A 100 -11.85 1.50 12.85
CA ASN A 100 -12.65 1.34 11.63
C ASN A 100 -11.74 1.50 10.40
N VAL A 101 -11.25 0.38 9.88
CA VAL A 101 -10.40 0.34 8.67
C VAL A 101 -11.25 0.66 7.43
N GLN A 102 -10.81 1.65 6.65
CA GLN A 102 -11.47 2.10 5.43
C GLN A 102 -10.49 2.00 4.25
N LEU A 103 -10.84 1.19 3.26
CA LEU A 103 -10.01 0.99 2.07
C LEU A 103 -10.33 2.02 0.98
N TYR A 104 -9.30 2.58 0.38
CA TYR A 104 -9.38 3.58 -0.68
C TYR A 104 -8.69 3.09 -1.96
N PRO A 105 -9.13 3.55 -3.15
CA PRO A 105 -8.60 3.11 -4.43
C PRO A 105 -7.21 3.68 -4.77
N SER A 106 -6.75 4.71 -4.05
CA SER A 106 -5.43 5.33 -4.25
C SER A 106 -4.92 5.98 -2.96
N THR A 107 -3.60 6.10 -2.84
CA THR A 107 -2.93 6.86 -1.77
C THR A 107 -3.45 8.28 -1.68
N LEU A 108 -3.64 8.94 -2.84
CA LEU A 108 -4.19 10.29 -2.91
C LEU A 108 -5.61 10.37 -2.32
N ALA A 109 -6.47 9.41 -2.63
CA ALA A 109 -7.81 9.36 -2.05
C ALA A 109 -7.78 9.10 -0.53
N ALA A 110 -6.90 8.22 -0.07
CA ALA A 110 -6.76 7.89 1.36
C ALA A 110 -6.24 9.09 2.19
N VAL A 111 -5.18 9.76 1.71
CA VAL A 111 -4.64 10.98 2.34
C VAL A 111 -5.66 12.12 2.26
N GLY A 112 -6.35 12.26 1.12
CA GLY A 112 -7.44 13.22 0.97
C GLY A 112 -8.56 13.01 1.98
N ALA A 113 -8.93 11.76 2.27
CA ALA A 113 -9.94 11.47 3.29
C ALA A 113 -9.54 12.00 4.68
N VAL A 114 -8.27 11.92 5.06
CA VAL A 114 -7.75 12.52 6.30
C VAL A 114 -7.80 14.05 6.22
N ALA A 115 -7.33 14.63 5.12
CA ALA A 115 -7.28 16.08 4.93
C ALA A 115 -8.68 16.73 5.00
N PHE A 116 -9.72 16.04 4.54
CA PHE A 116 -11.10 16.50 4.53
C PHE A 116 -11.94 15.97 5.71
N GLY A 117 -11.32 15.36 6.73
CA GLY A 117 -12.00 14.89 7.94
C GLY A 117 -12.93 13.68 7.76
N GLN A 118 -12.81 12.97 6.64
CA GLN A 118 -13.53 11.72 6.34
C GLN A 118 -12.88 10.50 7.00
N ALA A 119 -11.59 10.59 7.30
CA ALA A 119 -10.84 9.64 8.13
C ALA A 119 -10.05 10.39 9.21
N ASP A 120 -9.67 9.70 10.28
CA ASP A 120 -8.94 10.28 11.41
C ASP A 120 -7.42 10.07 11.29
N ALA A 121 -7.00 8.98 10.64
CA ALA A 121 -5.61 8.70 10.32
C ALA A 121 -5.50 7.94 9.00
N TYR A 122 -4.35 8.06 8.34
CA TYR A 122 -3.97 7.28 7.18
C TYR A 122 -2.81 6.34 7.53
N LEU A 123 -2.93 5.07 7.18
CA LEU A 123 -1.86 4.07 7.25
C LEU A 123 -1.32 3.80 5.85
N GLY A 124 -0.02 4.02 5.66
CA GLY A 124 0.66 3.78 4.40
C GLY A 124 2.17 3.85 4.50
N ASP A 125 2.85 3.77 3.36
CA ASP A 125 4.30 3.84 3.31
C ASP A 125 4.84 5.27 3.43
N ALA A 126 5.98 5.42 4.10
CA ALA A 126 6.64 6.71 4.28
C ALA A 126 7.00 7.42 2.96
N ILE A 127 7.30 6.67 1.89
CA ILE A 127 7.73 7.23 0.60
C ILE A 127 6.54 7.92 -0.09
N SER A 128 5.42 7.21 -0.22
CA SER A 128 4.19 7.73 -0.82
C SER A 128 3.57 8.83 0.02
N ALA A 129 3.61 8.70 1.35
CA ALA A 129 3.15 9.75 2.25
C ALA A 129 3.97 11.03 2.04
N HIS A 130 5.30 10.95 2.12
CA HIS A 130 6.18 12.12 1.96
C HIS A 130 6.09 12.78 0.57
N TYR A 131 5.75 12.01 -0.48
CA TYR A 131 5.53 12.59 -1.80
C TYR A 131 4.27 13.46 -1.86
N LEU A 132 3.24 13.14 -1.07
CA LEU A 132 1.93 13.82 -1.11
C LEU A 132 1.80 15.00 -0.15
N ILE A 133 2.59 15.05 0.93
CA ILE A 133 2.53 16.06 1.99
C ILE A 133 3.91 16.69 2.25
#